data_AF-A0A925XI60-F1
#
_entry.id   AF-A0A925XI60-F1
#
_cell.length_a   1.000
_cell.length_b   1.000
_cell.length_c   1.000
_cell.angle_alpha   90.00
_cell.angle_beta   90.00
_cell.angle_gamma   90.00
#
_symmetry.space_group_name_H-M   'P 1'
#
loop_
_entity.id
_entity.type
_entity.pdbx_description
1 polymer ?
#
loop_
_entity_poly.entity_id
_entity_poly.type
_entity_poly.pdbx_seq_one_letter_code
_entity_poly.pdbx_strand_id
1 'polypeptide(L)'
;MRLPTLNECCFQVHRRQWVRNAVTLLLTFVLLARIASAAETQTGEKVFQQKCASCHGAAGEGTSKNYPQPLVGDLSIGELTRYIEKTMPEDKPGTCVGEEAARVAEFIHGAFYSPTAQARNKPARIELSRLTVRQYRNAVADLIGSFRQGAKPEGQQGLRGEYFKSRRHNGKDRAIERIDPVVAFNFEDKSPDAEKMEPHEFSIRWEGSVQAPETGEYEFIVRTDQSMRLWVNDLSTPLIDAYVRSGSGTEYSQTLFLLGGRSYSLKLEFSKAKQGVNDKKAKEKPPAKAMISLEWKRAHRVAEVIPARQLSPGRFPETFVVTAPFPPDDRSIGYERGTTISKEWDQATT
;
A
#
# COMPACT_ATOMS: atom_id res chain seq x y z
N MET A 1 37.47 37.86 111.09
CA MET A 1 38.20 38.92 110.36
C MET A 1 37.89 38.81 108.88
N ARG A 2 37.50 39.92 108.25
CA ARG A 2 37.04 40.04 106.85
C ARG A 2 38.21 39.99 105.86
N LEU A 3 37.95 39.47 104.65
CA LEU A 3 38.59 39.86 103.37
C LEU A 3 37.56 39.69 102.22
N PRO A 4 37.70 40.39 101.07
CA PRO A 4 36.60 41.13 100.46
C PRO A 4 36.22 40.71 99.02
N THR A 5 35.31 41.51 98.48
CA THR A 5 34.37 41.39 97.35
C THR A 5 34.87 41.87 95.97
N LEU A 6 34.10 41.44 94.94
CA LEU A 6 33.76 42.09 93.65
C LEU A 6 34.91 42.25 92.63
N ASN A 7 35.02 41.45 91.57
CA ASN A 7 34.08 41.11 90.49
C ASN A 7 33.82 42.27 89.49
N GLU A 8 34.89 42.84 88.95
CA GLU A 8 34.95 43.58 87.68
C GLU A 8 35.87 42.84 86.71
N CYS A 9 35.33 42.01 85.81
CA CYS A 9 36.04 41.57 84.59
C CYS A 9 35.15 40.86 83.56
N CYS A 10 33.92 40.46 83.90
CA CYS A 10 33.14 39.58 83.01
C CYS A 10 32.29 40.31 81.93
N PHE A 11 32.16 41.64 81.98
CA PHE A 11 31.10 42.34 81.21
C PHE A 11 31.50 42.93 79.84
N GLN A 12 32.80 42.99 79.48
CA GLN A 12 33.21 43.65 78.23
C GLN A 12 33.37 42.72 77.01
N VAL A 13 33.60 41.42 77.19
CA VAL A 13 33.87 40.52 76.06
C VAL A 13 32.58 40.07 75.35
N HIS A 14 31.49 39.85 76.09
CA HIS A 14 30.24 39.36 75.51
C HIS A 14 29.48 40.40 74.65
N ARG A 15 29.65 41.70 74.90
CA ARG A 15 28.90 42.75 74.17
C ARG A 15 29.42 42.96 72.75
N ARG A 16 30.73 42.79 72.50
CA ARG A 16 31.33 42.93 71.15
C ARG A 16 31.02 41.75 70.22
N GLN A 17 30.87 40.54 70.76
CA GLN A 17 30.50 39.35 69.97
C GLN A 17 29.01 39.36 69.59
N TRP A 18 28.13 39.83 70.47
CA TRP A 18 26.70 39.98 70.16
C TRP A 18 26.44 41.02 69.07
N VAL A 19 27.13 42.17 69.11
CA VAL A 19 26.96 43.21 68.08
C VAL A 19 27.55 42.77 66.73
N ARG A 20 28.71 42.09 66.70
CA ARG A 20 29.25 41.53 65.44
C ARG A 20 28.32 40.47 64.87
N ASN A 21 27.81 39.54 65.68
CA ASN A 21 26.91 38.48 65.22
C ASN A 21 25.54 39.01 64.79
N ALA A 22 24.99 40.04 65.44
CA ALA A 22 23.73 40.67 65.02
C ALA A 22 23.88 41.45 63.70
N VAL A 23 25.02 42.10 63.48
CA VAL A 23 25.32 42.81 62.23
C VAL A 23 25.59 41.84 61.08
N THR A 24 26.31 40.73 61.28
CA THR A 24 26.43 39.68 60.26
C THR A 24 25.11 38.97 60.00
N LEU A 25 24.26 38.70 61.01
CA LEU A 25 22.94 38.10 60.79
C LEU A 25 22.04 39.03 59.96
N LEU A 26 22.02 40.34 60.26
CA LEU A 26 21.27 41.33 59.49
C LEU A 26 21.80 41.48 58.06
N LEU A 27 23.12 41.48 57.87
CA LEU A 27 23.73 41.53 56.53
C LEU A 27 23.45 40.26 55.72
N THR A 28 23.43 39.08 56.34
CA THR A 28 23.01 37.84 55.66
C THR A 28 21.52 37.82 55.35
N PHE A 29 20.67 38.38 56.22
CA PHE A 29 19.22 38.45 55.96
C PHE A 29 18.89 39.45 54.84
N VAL A 30 19.63 40.57 54.75
CA VAL A 30 19.50 41.53 53.64
C VAL A 30 20.09 40.96 52.34
N LEU A 31 21.15 40.15 52.38
CA LEU A 31 21.69 39.46 51.20
C LEU A 31 20.76 38.32 50.72
N LEU A 32 20.14 37.57 51.64
CA LEU A 32 19.16 36.52 51.32
C LEU A 32 17.82 37.11 50.85
N ALA A 33 17.38 38.24 51.41
CA ALA A 33 16.19 38.96 50.94
C ALA A 33 16.39 39.62 49.56
N ARG A 34 17.65 39.95 49.18
CA ARG A 34 17.96 40.44 47.83
C ARG A 34 18.04 39.34 46.76
N ILE A 35 18.15 38.07 47.14
CA ILE A 35 18.11 36.94 46.20
C ILE A 35 16.67 36.46 45.95
N ALA A 36 15.72 36.82 46.83
CA ALA A 36 14.31 36.41 46.72
C ALA A 36 13.40 37.38 45.93
N SER A 37 13.96 38.38 45.25
CA SER A 37 13.21 39.25 44.32
C SER A 37 13.65 39.03 42.86
N ALA A 38 13.92 37.78 42.48
CA ALA A 38 13.75 37.39 41.09
C ALA A 38 12.24 37.38 40.83
N ALA A 39 11.75 38.37 40.09
CA ALA A 39 10.36 38.44 39.65
C ALA A 39 9.91 37.07 39.15
N GLU A 40 8.86 36.52 39.76
CA GLU A 40 8.29 35.22 39.43
C GLU A 40 8.00 35.19 37.91
N THR A 41 8.89 34.54 37.16
CA THR A 41 8.95 34.71 35.71
C THR A 41 7.78 33.95 35.09
N GLN A 42 6.71 34.67 34.77
CA GLN A 42 5.44 34.08 34.34
C GLN A 42 5.59 33.22 33.07
N THR A 43 5.23 31.93 33.13
CA THR A 43 5.31 31.03 31.96
C THR A 43 4.46 31.54 30.79
N GLY A 44 4.85 31.23 29.54
CA GLY A 44 4.09 31.63 28.34
C GLY A 44 2.62 31.22 28.35
N GLU A 45 2.30 30.05 28.90
CA GLU A 45 0.92 29.59 29.09
C GLU A 45 0.12 30.52 30.02
N LYS A 46 0.71 30.90 31.17
CA LYS A 46 0.08 31.84 32.10
C LYS A 46 -0.15 33.20 31.47
N VAL A 47 0.82 33.71 30.69
CA VAL A 47 0.65 34.96 29.93
C VAL A 47 -0.51 34.83 28.94
N PHE A 48 -0.58 33.73 28.20
CA PHE A 48 -1.67 33.46 27.26
C PHE A 48 -3.03 33.43 27.95
N GLN A 49 -3.17 32.69 29.05
CA GLN A 49 -4.44 32.59 29.79
C GLN A 49 -4.89 33.94 30.35
N GLN A 50 -3.96 34.78 30.80
CA GLN A 50 -4.29 36.08 31.39
C GLN A 50 -4.59 37.17 30.36
N LYS A 51 -3.88 37.17 29.23
CA LYS A 51 -3.89 38.31 28.29
C LYS A 51 -4.46 37.99 26.91
N CYS A 52 -4.56 36.72 26.52
CA CYS A 52 -4.90 36.32 25.15
C CYS A 52 -6.16 35.45 25.07
N ALA A 53 -6.37 34.55 26.03
CA ALA A 53 -7.42 33.52 25.97
C ALA A 53 -8.84 34.10 25.95
N SER A 54 -9.07 35.28 26.51
CA SER A 54 -10.38 35.94 26.49
C SER A 54 -10.87 36.25 25.06
N CYS A 55 -9.95 36.57 24.15
CA CYS A 55 -10.27 36.84 22.74
C CYS A 55 -10.07 35.60 21.85
N HIS A 56 -9.03 34.80 22.13
CA HIS A 56 -8.60 33.71 21.24
C HIS A 56 -9.04 32.30 21.67
N GLY A 57 -9.70 32.15 22.81
CA GLY A 57 -10.06 30.84 23.37
C GLY A 57 -8.93 30.24 24.21
N ALA A 58 -9.26 29.30 25.09
CA ALA A 58 -8.32 28.77 26.08
C ALA A 58 -7.20 27.92 25.45
N ALA A 59 -7.45 27.38 24.27
CA ALA A 59 -6.53 26.59 23.45
C ALA A 59 -6.29 27.23 22.06
N GLY A 60 -6.57 28.53 21.91
CA GLY A 60 -6.40 29.23 20.64
C GLY A 60 -7.42 28.81 19.56
N GLU A 61 -8.56 28.24 19.95
CA GLU A 61 -9.62 27.76 19.05
C GLU A 61 -10.48 28.87 18.43
N GLY A 62 -10.34 30.11 18.92
CA GLY A 62 -11.16 31.25 18.57
C GLY A 62 -12.42 31.37 19.44
N THR A 63 -13.03 32.55 19.45
CA THR A 63 -14.29 32.83 20.16
C THR A 63 -15.30 33.45 19.22
N SER A 64 -16.59 33.13 19.40
CA SER A 64 -17.67 33.67 18.56
C SER A 64 -17.87 35.18 18.68
N LYS A 65 -17.37 35.80 19.76
CA LYS A 65 -17.60 37.21 20.08
C LYS A 65 -16.47 38.14 19.63
N ASN A 66 -15.22 37.71 19.70
CA ASN A 66 -14.07 38.58 19.47
C ASN A 66 -13.30 38.12 18.22
N TYR A 67 -12.71 36.93 18.29
CA TYR A 67 -11.86 36.41 17.21
C TYR A 67 -12.28 34.99 16.83
N PRO A 68 -13.15 34.80 15.82
CA PRO A 68 -13.78 33.51 15.54
C PRO A 68 -12.85 32.47 14.91
N GLN A 69 -11.67 32.87 14.46
CA GLN A 69 -10.73 31.98 13.79
C GLN A 69 -9.72 31.40 14.79
N PRO A 70 -9.32 30.13 14.63
CA PRO A 70 -8.28 29.55 15.45
C PRO A 70 -6.92 30.18 15.16
N LEU A 71 -6.08 30.29 16.17
CA LEU A 71 -4.69 30.73 16.06
C LEU A 71 -3.85 29.64 15.40
N VAL A 72 -3.78 29.66 14.08
CA VAL A 72 -2.99 28.72 13.27
C VAL A 72 -2.13 29.47 12.25
N GLY A 73 -0.95 28.96 11.96
CA GLY A 73 -0.08 29.51 10.93
C GLY A 73 1.31 28.87 10.90
N ASP A 74 2.22 29.53 10.20
CA ASP A 74 3.56 29.03 9.87
C ASP A 74 4.69 29.99 10.24
N LEU A 75 4.39 31.11 10.91
CA LEU A 75 5.42 32.02 11.42
C LEU A 75 6.34 31.30 12.41
N SER A 76 7.65 31.56 12.28
CA SER A 76 8.61 31.13 13.30
C SER A 76 8.34 31.80 14.65
N ILE A 77 8.84 31.21 15.74
CA ILE A 77 8.68 31.78 17.09
C ILE A 77 9.10 33.26 17.12
N GLY A 78 10.25 33.62 16.52
CA GLY A 78 10.75 34.99 16.51
C GLY A 78 9.93 35.96 15.66
N GLU A 79 9.29 35.50 14.58
CA GLU A 79 8.36 36.32 13.79
C GLU A 79 7.03 36.51 14.51
N LEU A 80 6.53 35.44 15.13
CA LEU A 80 5.33 35.47 15.96
C LEU A 80 5.53 36.41 17.17
N THR A 81 6.71 36.39 17.81
CA THR A 81 7.07 37.36 18.85
C THR A 81 6.95 38.78 18.35
N ARG A 82 7.63 39.13 17.24
CA ARG A 82 7.57 40.48 16.66
C ARG A 82 6.15 40.91 16.28
N TYR A 83 5.35 39.97 15.80
CA TYR A 83 3.94 40.23 15.49
C TYR A 83 3.12 40.55 16.75
N ILE A 84 3.30 39.76 17.81
CA ILE A 84 2.64 39.95 19.11
C ILE A 84 3.03 41.30 19.72
N GLU A 85 4.33 41.64 19.73
CA GLU A 85 4.81 42.93 20.26
C GLU A 85 4.15 44.13 19.58
N LYS A 86 3.92 44.01 18.26
CA LYS A 86 3.38 45.11 17.46
C LYS A 86 1.86 45.23 17.58
N THR A 87 1.14 44.12 17.69
CA THR A 87 -0.31 44.09 17.50
C THR A 87 -1.10 43.77 18.75
N MET A 88 -0.46 43.18 19.77
CA MET A 88 -1.16 42.63 20.93
C MET A 88 -0.77 43.32 22.24
N PRO A 89 -1.70 43.35 23.22
CA PRO A 89 -3.14 43.07 23.11
C PRO A 89 -3.89 44.09 22.23
N GLU A 90 -5.02 43.70 21.64
CA GLU A 90 -5.80 44.56 20.72
C GLU A 90 -6.30 45.87 21.39
N ASP A 91 -6.66 45.79 22.68
CA ASP A 91 -7.10 46.96 23.46
C ASP A 91 -5.94 47.87 23.87
N LYS A 92 -4.72 47.34 23.96
CA LYS A 92 -3.50 48.07 24.36
C LYS A 92 -2.24 47.54 23.65
N PRO A 93 -2.08 47.81 22.34
CA PRO A 93 -0.93 47.32 21.58
C PRO A 93 0.40 47.78 22.18
N GLY A 94 1.41 46.91 22.20
CA GLY A 94 2.74 47.22 22.73
C GLY A 94 2.88 47.06 24.25
N THR A 95 1.92 46.43 24.93
CA THR A 95 2.03 46.10 26.37
C THR A 95 2.52 44.67 26.64
N CYS A 96 2.46 43.78 25.65
CA CYS A 96 3.12 42.47 25.67
C CYS A 96 4.42 42.57 24.87
N VAL A 97 5.54 42.86 25.52
CA VAL A 97 6.82 43.15 24.86
C VAL A 97 7.99 42.37 25.45
N GLY A 98 9.05 42.22 24.66
CA GLY A 98 10.30 41.59 25.09
C GLY A 98 10.11 40.13 25.49
N GLU A 99 10.68 39.74 26.63
CA GLU A 99 10.64 38.34 27.08
C GLU A 99 9.23 37.80 27.35
N GLU A 100 8.27 38.67 27.65
CA GLU A 100 6.88 38.25 27.81
C GLU A 100 6.28 37.80 26.47
N ALA A 101 6.49 38.61 25.42
CA ALA A 101 6.07 38.30 24.06
C ALA A 101 6.78 37.05 23.51
N ALA A 102 8.06 36.87 23.83
CA ALA A 102 8.82 35.68 23.43
C ALA A 102 8.23 34.40 24.05
N ARG A 103 7.97 34.41 25.37
CA ARG A 103 7.42 33.26 26.09
C ARG A 103 6.02 32.89 25.61
N VAL A 104 5.14 33.87 25.40
CA VAL A 104 3.78 33.58 24.91
C VAL A 104 3.80 33.10 23.46
N ALA A 105 4.68 33.63 22.61
CA ALA A 105 4.87 33.15 21.24
C ALA A 105 5.34 31.69 21.21
N GLU A 106 6.31 31.33 22.05
CA GLU A 106 6.81 29.96 22.17
C GLU A 106 5.69 29.01 22.62
N PHE A 107 4.90 29.41 23.61
CA PHE A 107 3.73 28.65 24.05
C PHE A 107 2.69 28.49 22.92
N ILE A 108 2.25 29.58 22.29
CA ILE A 108 1.27 29.55 21.19
C ILE A 108 1.76 28.63 20.06
N HIS A 109 3.00 28.84 19.60
CA HIS A 109 3.64 28.06 18.53
C HIS A 109 3.67 26.57 18.86
N GLY A 110 4.11 26.23 20.07
CA GLY A 110 4.27 24.85 20.53
C GLY A 110 2.96 24.16 20.87
N ALA A 111 1.97 24.89 21.38
CA ALA A 111 0.72 24.32 21.90
C ALA A 111 -0.31 24.08 20.79
N PHE A 112 -0.53 25.05 19.89
CA PHE A 112 -1.58 24.96 18.87
C PHE A 112 -1.30 25.69 17.56
N TYR A 113 -0.37 26.64 17.45
CA TYR A 113 -0.26 27.45 16.23
C TYR A 113 0.48 26.77 15.06
N SER A 114 1.61 26.09 15.34
CA SER A 114 2.47 25.53 14.29
C SER A 114 1.88 24.31 13.58
N PRO A 115 2.36 23.96 12.36
CA PRO A 115 1.94 22.74 11.66
C PRO A 115 2.16 21.47 12.49
N THR A 116 3.26 21.41 13.26
CA THR A 116 3.54 20.29 14.16
C THR A 116 2.55 20.21 15.32
N ALA A 117 2.21 21.36 15.93
CA ALA A 117 1.21 21.40 17.00
C ALA A 117 -0.18 21.02 16.48
N GLN A 118 -0.57 21.51 15.29
CA GLN A 118 -1.81 21.14 14.62
C GLN A 118 -1.87 19.64 14.31
N ALA A 119 -0.81 19.05 13.78
CA ALA A 119 -0.74 17.61 13.50
C ALA A 119 -0.87 16.76 14.78
N ARG A 120 -0.31 17.22 15.90
CA ARG A 120 -0.43 16.55 17.20
C ARG A 120 -1.85 16.64 17.76
N ASN A 121 -2.50 17.81 17.62
CA ASN A 121 -3.81 18.07 18.22
C ASN A 121 -4.98 17.59 17.34
N LYS A 122 -4.76 17.38 16.05
CA LYS A 122 -5.74 16.82 15.09
C LYS A 122 -5.21 15.49 14.54
N PRO A 123 -5.29 14.40 15.31
CA PRO A 123 -4.86 13.09 14.82
C PRO A 123 -5.62 12.72 13.54
N ALA A 124 -4.97 11.98 12.65
CA ALA A 124 -5.59 11.52 11.41
C ALA A 124 -6.88 10.76 11.73
N ARG A 125 -8.00 11.19 11.16
CA ARG A 125 -9.28 10.50 11.31
C ARG A 125 -9.17 9.09 10.71
N ILE A 126 -9.58 8.09 11.49
CA ILE A 126 -9.83 6.74 11.00
C ILE A 126 -11.22 6.74 10.39
N GLU A 127 -11.29 6.87 9.06
CA GLU A 127 -12.54 6.75 8.30
C GLU A 127 -12.43 5.61 7.29
N LEU A 128 -13.57 5.01 6.95
CA LEU A 128 -13.65 4.02 5.88
C LEU A 128 -13.31 4.69 4.55
N SER A 129 -12.20 4.28 3.94
CA SER A 129 -11.82 4.78 2.62
C SER A 129 -12.65 4.10 1.54
N ARG A 130 -13.27 4.90 0.67
CA ARG A 130 -13.88 4.39 -0.57
C ARG A 130 -12.78 3.98 -1.55
N LEU A 131 -12.61 2.67 -1.70
CA LEU A 131 -11.67 2.08 -2.64
C LEU A 131 -12.04 2.46 -4.08
N THR A 132 -11.04 2.84 -4.88
CA THR A 132 -11.17 2.87 -6.35
C THR A 132 -11.53 1.47 -6.86
N VAL A 133 -12.09 1.36 -8.07
CA VAL A 133 -12.42 0.05 -8.69
C VAL A 133 -11.22 -0.91 -8.68
N ARG A 134 -10.02 -0.39 -8.98
CA ARG A 134 -8.77 -1.17 -8.95
C ARG A 134 -8.43 -1.63 -7.53
N GLN A 135 -8.55 -0.76 -6.53
CA GLN A 135 -8.28 -1.13 -5.13
C GLN A 135 -9.29 -2.16 -4.62
N TYR A 136 -10.58 -1.98 -4.93
CA TYR A 136 -11.63 -2.93 -4.56
C TYR A 136 -11.37 -4.31 -5.15
N ARG A 137 -11.12 -4.40 -6.47
CA ARG A 137 -10.81 -5.67 -7.14
C ARG A 137 -9.63 -6.40 -6.52
N ASN A 138 -8.56 -5.68 -6.17
CA ASN A 138 -7.40 -6.28 -5.51
C ASN A 138 -7.72 -6.72 -4.08
N ALA A 139 -8.38 -5.86 -3.28
CA ALA A 139 -8.73 -6.17 -1.91
C ALA A 139 -9.63 -7.42 -1.82
N VAL A 140 -10.63 -7.55 -2.70
CA VAL A 140 -11.50 -8.73 -2.74
C VAL A 140 -10.75 -9.97 -3.21
N ALA A 141 -9.90 -9.86 -4.24
CA ALA A 141 -9.07 -10.97 -4.69
C ALA A 141 -8.11 -11.48 -3.60
N ASP A 142 -7.51 -10.57 -2.83
CA ASP A 142 -6.63 -10.90 -1.70
C ASP A 142 -7.40 -11.51 -0.53
N LEU A 143 -8.56 -10.94 -0.20
CA LEU A 143 -9.42 -11.46 0.86
C LEU A 143 -9.86 -12.90 0.56
N ILE A 144 -10.38 -13.16 -0.65
CA ILE A 144 -10.78 -14.52 -1.04
C ILE A 144 -9.56 -15.43 -1.18
N GLY A 145 -8.45 -14.91 -1.71
CA GLY A 145 -7.20 -15.65 -1.83
C GLY A 145 -6.63 -16.09 -0.48
N SER A 146 -6.85 -15.31 0.59
CA SER A 146 -6.35 -15.61 1.93
C SER A 146 -6.92 -16.91 2.53
N PHE A 147 -8.09 -17.36 2.06
CA PHE A 147 -8.68 -18.66 2.43
C PHE A 147 -8.11 -19.85 1.65
N ARG A 148 -7.28 -19.61 0.64
CA ARG A 148 -6.67 -20.66 -0.21
C ARG A 148 -5.21 -20.88 0.22
N GLN A 149 -4.70 -22.10 0.09
CA GLN A 149 -3.28 -22.36 0.37
C GLN A 149 -2.39 -21.52 -0.56
N GLY A 150 -1.38 -20.87 0.01
CA GLY A 150 -0.47 -20.00 -0.72
C GLY A 150 0.29 -20.74 -1.83
N ALA A 151 0.47 -20.07 -2.96
CA ALA A 151 1.28 -20.60 -4.04
C ALA A 151 2.78 -20.58 -3.68
N LYS A 152 3.51 -21.59 -4.13
CA LYS A 152 4.97 -21.61 -4.05
C LYS A 152 5.54 -21.19 -5.40
N PRO A 153 6.06 -19.95 -5.54
CA PRO A 153 6.78 -19.57 -6.75
C PRO A 153 8.02 -20.46 -6.87
N GLU A 154 8.09 -21.21 -7.97
CA GLU A 154 9.30 -21.94 -8.33
C GLU A 154 10.24 -20.97 -9.06
N GLY A 155 11.51 -20.91 -8.67
CA GLY A 155 12.51 -20.01 -9.27
C GLY A 155 12.88 -20.35 -10.72
N GLN A 156 12.20 -21.31 -11.34
CA GLN A 156 12.39 -21.73 -12.71
C GLN A 156 11.36 -21.05 -13.62
N GLN A 157 11.75 -20.74 -14.85
CA GLN A 157 10.89 -20.11 -15.86
C GLN A 157 10.42 -21.14 -16.88
N GLY A 158 9.23 -20.91 -17.44
CA GLY A 158 8.60 -21.80 -18.42
C GLY A 158 7.46 -22.62 -17.85
N LEU A 159 6.96 -23.57 -18.63
CA LEU A 159 5.88 -24.47 -18.25
C LEU A 159 6.40 -25.90 -18.20
N ARG A 160 5.86 -26.71 -17.29
CA ARG A 160 6.11 -28.15 -17.27
C ARG A 160 5.39 -28.80 -18.44
N GLY A 161 6.14 -29.27 -19.42
CA GLY A 161 5.67 -30.01 -20.58
C GLY A 161 5.78 -31.52 -20.37
N GLU A 162 4.65 -32.21 -20.40
CA GLU A 162 4.56 -33.66 -20.45
C GLU A 162 4.18 -34.11 -21.87
N TYR A 163 4.97 -35.00 -22.46
CA TYR A 163 4.83 -35.45 -23.84
C TYR A 163 4.43 -36.93 -23.86
N PHE A 164 3.39 -37.26 -24.62
CA PHE A 164 2.78 -38.60 -24.64
C PHE A 164 2.79 -39.20 -26.05
N LYS A 165 3.08 -40.50 -26.14
CA LYS A 165 3.16 -41.24 -27.40
C LYS A 165 1.82 -41.41 -28.12
N SER A 166 0.70 -41.18 -27.43
CA SER A 166 -0.64 -41.31 -27.99
C SER A 166 -1.35 -39.94 -28.01
N ARG A 167 -2.46 -39.86 -28.75
CA ARG A 167 -3.33 -38.68 -28.77
C ARG A 167 -3.98 -38.39 -27.39
N ARG A 168 -3.91 -39.34 -26.46
CA ARG A 168 -4.46 -39.18 -25.11
C ARG A 168 -3.34 -38.87 -24.13
N HIS A 169 -3.64 -38.01 -23.17
CA HIS A 169 -2.72 -37.65 -22.08
C HIS A 169 -2.71 -38.72 -20.97
N ASN A 170 -2.46 -39.99 -21.34
CA ASN A 170 -2.38 -41.11 -20.43
C ASN A 170 -0.97 -41.21 -19.83
N GLY A 171 -0.85 -41.20 -18.50
CA GLY A 171 0.44 -41.26 -17.81
C GLY A 171 1.32 -42.47 -18.19
N LYS A 172 0.72 -43.59 -18.62
CA LYS A 172 1.46 -44.78 -19.10
C LYS A 172 2.21 -44.55 -20.42
N ASP A 173 1.73 -43.61 -21.24
CA ASP A 173 2.31 -43.29 -22.56
C ASP A 173 3.28 -42.10 -22.49
N ARG A 174 3.59 -41.58 -21.29
CA ARG A 174 4.45 -40.42 -21.09
C ARG A 174 5.91 -40.78 -21.46
N ALA A 175 6.45 -40.09 -22.46
CA ALA A 175 7.78 -40.33 -23.00
C ALA A 175 8.82 -39.29 -22.52
N ILE A 176 8.38 -38.04 -22.30
CA ILE A 176 9.26 -36.92 -21.93
C ILE A 176 8.54 -36.07 -20.88
N GLU A 177 9.29 -35.61 -19.89
CA GLU A 177 8.89 -34.54 -18.98
C GLU A 177 10.03 -33.52 -18.97
N ARG A 178 9.74 -32.26 -19.30
CA ARG A 178 10.73 -31.17 -19.30
C ARG A 178 10.07 -29.82 -19.03
N ILE A 179 10.88 -28.80 -18.80
CA ILE A 179 10.40 -27.42 -18.72
C ILE A 179 10.65 -26.73 -20.05
N ASP A 180 9.58 -26.24 -20.66
CA ASP A 180 9.61 -25.49 -21.90
C ASP A 180 9.55 -23.99 -21.58
N PRO A 181 10.58 -23.19 -21.88
CA PRO A 181 10.59 -21.76 -21.56
C PRO A 181 9.43 -21.00 -22.18
N VAL A 182 9.02 -21.37 -23.39
CA VAL A 182 7.90 -20.81 -24.13
C VAL A 182 7.18 -21.93 -24.88
N VAL A 183 5.91 -21.71 -25.23
CA VAL A 183 5.18 -22.62 -26.13
C VAL A 183 5.13 -21.97 -27.51
N ALA A 184 6.10 -22.31 -28.36
CA ALA A 184 6.20 -21.89 -29.75
C ALA A 184 6.96 -22.96 -30.55
N PHE A 185 6.26 -24.04 -30.89
CA PHE A 185 6.83 -25.22 -31.52
C PHE A 185 6.33 -25.36 -32.96
N ASN A 186 7.27 -25.56 -33.89
CA ASN A 186 6.98 -26.04 -35.22
C ASN A 186 7.63 -27.41 -35.40
N PHE A 187 6.83 -28.47 -35.34
CA PHE A 187 7.31 -29.84 -35.49
C PHE A 187 7.37 -30.27 -36.95
N GLU A 188 6.79 -29.50 -37.88
CA GLU A 188 6.57 -29.93 -39.26
C GLU A 188 5.97 -31.35 -39.26
N ASP A 189 6.53 -32.26 -40.05
CA ASP A 189 6.14 -33.67 -40.15
C ASP A 189 6.78 -34.59 -39.10
N LYS A 190 7.51 -34.05 -38.11
CA LYS A 190 8.25 -34.84 -37.11
C LYS A 190 7.50 -34.97 -35.78
N SER A 191 8.05 -35.80 -34.88
CA SER A 191 7.69 -35.85 -33.47
C SER A 191 8.66 -34.98 -32.63
N PRO A 192 8.32 -34.68 -31.37
CA PRO A 192 9.19 -33.94 -30.46
C PRO A 192 10.54 -34.64 -30.17
N ASP A 193 10.58 -35.97 -30.27
CA ASP A 193 11.76 -36.82 -30.09
C ASP A 193 11.55 -38.09 -30.94
N ALA A 194 12.34 -38.25 -32.00
CA ALA A 194 12.18 -39.32 -32.97
C ALA A 194 12.52 -40.72 -32.41
N GLU A 195 13.31 -40.80 -31.34
CA GLU A 195 13.68 -42.09 -30.73
C GLU A 195 12.58 -42.59 -29.79
N LYS A 196 11.80 -41.67 -29.20
CA LYS A 196 10.81 -41.98 -28.17
C LYS A 196 9.37 -41.91 -28.65
N MET A 197 9.12 -41.18 -29.74
CA MET A 197 7.77 -40.81 -30.17
C MET A 197 7.61 -40.93 -31.69
N GLU A 198 6.50 -41.52 -32.11
CA GLU A 198 6.11 -41.61 -33.51
C GLU A 198 5.59 -40.26 -34.02
N PRO A 199 5.85 -39.89 -35.29
CA PRO A 199 5.45 -38.59 -35.84
C PRO A 199 3.96 -38.50 -36.19
N HIS A 200 3.25 -39.61 -36.38
CA HIS A 200 1.84 -39.61 -36.81
C HIS A 200 0.84 -39.23 -35.71
N GLU A 201 1.17 -39.51 -34.45
CA GLU A 201 0.30 -39.17 -33.32
C GLU A 201 1.12 -38.90 -32.07
N PHE A 202 0.77 -37.84 -31.35
CA PHE A 202 1.30 -37.54 -30.02
C PHE A 202 0.43 -36.47 -29.36
N SER A 203 0.56 -36.35 -28.05
CA SER A 203 -0.05 -35.24 -27.30
C SER A 203 0.95 -34.62 -26.33
N ILE A 204 0.71 -33.35 -26.00
CA ILE A 204 1.56 -32.59 -25.09
C ILE A 204 0.64 -31.83 -24.14
N ARG A 205 0.96 -31.89 -22.85
CA ARG A 205 0.30 -31.09 -21.81
C ARG A 205 1.33 -30.16 -21.19
N TRP A 206 1.10 -28.86 -21.30
CA TRP A 206 1.84 -27.84 -20.56
C TRP A 206 1.04 -27.40 -19.35
N GLU A 207 1.66 -27.43 -18.18
CA GLU A 207 1.06 -26.97 -16.93
C GLU A 207 2.02 -26.07 -16.15
N GLY A 208 1.43 -25.09 -15.46
CA GLY A 208 2.15 -24.15 -14.63
C GLY A 208 1.29 -22.93 -14.38
N SER A 209 1.87 -21.75 -14.56
CA SER A 209 1.19 -20.47 -14.40
C SER A 209 1.71 -19.40 -15.34
N VAL A 210 0.86 -18.41 -15.58
CA VAL A 210 1.18 -17.18 -16.29
C VAL A 210 1.07 -15.98 -15.35
N GLN A 211 2.09 -15.13 -15.32
CA GLN A 211 2.09 -13.89 -14.55
C GLN A 211 1.55 -12.74 -15.40
N ALA A 212 0.49 -12.08 -14.93
CA ALA A 212 -0.02 -10.87 -15.54
C ALA A 212 0.81 -9.65 -15.07
N PRO A 213 1.58 -8.97 -15.94
CA PRO A 213 2.37 -7.81 -15.53
C PRO A 213 1.52 -6.58 -15.19
N GLU A 214 0.39 -6.41 -15.88
CA GLU A 214 -0.46 -5.22 -15.80
C GLU A 214 -1.93 -5.64 -15.60
N THR A 215 -2.73 -4.82 -14.91
CA THR A 215 -4.18 -5.06 -14.81
C THR A 215 -4.85 -4.67 -16.11
N GLY A 216 -5.67 -5.55 -16.69
CA GLY A 216 -6.41 -5.24 -17.90
C GLY A 216 -6.97 -6.48 -18.59
N GLU A 217 -7.51 -6.28 -19.79
CA GLU A 217 -7.91 -7.37 -20.66
C GLU A 217 -6.69 -7.98 -21.37
N TYR A 218 -6.66 -9.30 -21.38
CA TYR A 218 -5.70 -10.12 -22.10
C TYR A 218 -6.46 -10.98 -23.09
N GLU A 219 -6.10 -10.88 -24.36
CA GLU A 219 -6.56 -11.83 -25.38
C GLU A 219 -5.52 -12.95 -25.47
N PHE A 220 -5.89 -14.15 -25.04
CA PHE A 220 -5.07 -15.33 -25.24
C PHE A 220 -5.33 -15.88 -26.64
N ILE A 221 -4.25 -16.16 -27.37
CA ILE A 221 -4.30 -16.61 -28.76
C ILE A 221 -3.49 -17.90 -28.84
N VAL A 222 -4.07 -18.95 -29.40
CA VAL A 222 -3.38 -20.20 -29.69
C VAL A 222 -3.45 -20.47 -31.18
N ARG A 223 -2.28 -20.58 -31.82
CA ARG A 223 -2.21 -20.95 -33.23
C ARG A 223 -1.77 -22.39 -33.38
N THR A 224 -2.63 -23.22 -33.97
CA THR A 224 -2.37 -24.63 -34.26
C THR A 224 -3.35 -25.14 -35.31
N ASP A 225 -2.91 -26.09 -36.14
CA ASP A 225 -3.78 -26.83 -37.06
C ASP A 225 -4.28 -28.17 -36.47
N GLN A 226 -3.92 -28.46 -35.22
CA GLN A 226 -4.29 -29.65 -34.47
C GLN A 226 -5.31 -29.35 -33.37
N SER A 227 -5.67 -30.38 -32.59
CA SER A 227 -6.60 -30.28 -31.47
C SER A 227 -5.93 -29.63 -30.26
N MET A 228 -6.61 -28.69 -29.61
CA MET A 228 -6.08 -28.07 -28.39
C MET A 228 -7.18 -27.61 -27.42
N ARG A 229 -6.81 -27.47 -26.15
CA ARG A 229 -7.63 -26.82 -25.12
C ARG A 229 -6.75 -25.99 -24.20
N LEU A 230 -7.18 -24.77 -23.90
CA LEU A 230 -6.49 -23.84 -23.02
C LEU A 230 -7.37 -23.52 -21.80
N TRP A 231 -6.76 -23.58 -20.62
CA TRP A 231 -7.32 -23.11 -19.36
C TRP A 231 -6.42 -22.04 -18.78
N VAL A 232 -7.01 -20.95 -18.29
CA VAL A 232 -6.33 -19.86 -17.60
C VAL A 232 -7.16 -19.48 -16.39
N ASN A 233 -6.53 -19.40 -15.23
CA ASN A 233 -7.13 -19.15 -13.92
C ASN A 233 -8.06 -20.28 -13.42
N ASP A 234 -9.18 -20.52 -14.12
CA ASP A 234 -10.08 -21.64 -13.86
C ASP A 234 -9.60 -22.88 -14.64
N LEU A 235 -9.22 -23.94 -13.91
CA LEU A 235 -8.77 -25.21 -14.50
C LEU A 235 -9.91 -26.24 -14.69
N SER A 236 -11.14 -25.90 -14.30
CA SER A 236 -12.33 -26.71 -14.47
C SER A 236 -13.01 -26.44 -15.81
N THR A 237 -13.09 -25.18 -16.24
CA THR A 237 -13.69 -24.77 -17.51
C THR A 237 -12.63 -24.27 -18.48
N PRO A 238 -12.50 -24.84 -19.70
CA PRO A 238 -11.54 -24.33 -20.69
C PRO A 238 -11.92 -22.92 -21.14
N LEU A 239 -10.93 -22.03 -21.20
CA LEU A 239 -11.06 -20.71 -21.80
C LEU A 239 -11.23 -20.82 -23.32
N ILE A 240 -10.48 -21.73 -23.95
CA ILE A 240 -10.59 -22.06 -25.37
C ILE A 240 -10.70 -23.59 -25.50
N ASP A 241 -11.76 -24.07 -26.14
CA ASP A 241 -11.95 -25.49 -26.44
C ASP A 241 -12.03 -25.72 -27.95
N ALA A 242 -10.91 -26.18 -28.52
CA ALA A 242 -10.81 -26.62 -29.91
C ALA A 242 -10.49 -28.13 -29.97
N TYR A 243 -11.15 -28.93 -29.14
CA TYR A 243 -10.92 -30.39 -29.10
C TYR A 243 -11.40 -31.08 -30.39
N VAL A 244 -12.61 -30.75 -30.86
CA VAL A 244 -13.18 -31.26 -32.11
C VAL A 244 -13.11 -30.16 -33.16
N ARG A 245 -12.40 -30.43 -34.26
CA ARG A 245 -12.23 -29.45 -35.34
C ARG A 245 -13.22 -29.72 -36.47
N SER A 246 -14.01 -28.70 -36.81
CA SER A 246 -14.72 -28.59 -38.09
C SER A 246 -14.19 -27.37 -38.84
N GLY A 247 -13.63 -27.55 -40.03
CA GLY A 247 -13.09 -26.47 -40.86
C GLY A 247 -11.56 -26.31 -40.84
N SER A 248 -11.08 -25.21 -41.44
CA SER A 248 -9.66 -24.91 -41.69
C SER A 248 -9.07 -23.85 -40.76
N GLY A 249 -9.76 -23.50 -39.67
CA GLY A 249 -9.24 -22.54 -38.68
C GLY A 249 -7.93 -23.01 -38.07
N THR A 250 -7.00 -22.08 -37.89
CA THR A 250 -5.67 -22.31 -37.31
C THR A 250 -5.32 -21.34 -36.18
N GLU A 251 -6.20 -20.38 -35.90
CA GLU A 251 -6.05 -19.39 -34.84
C GLU A 251 -7.32 -19.40 -33.99
N TYR A 252 -7.14 -19.47 -32.67
CA TYR A 252 -8.21 -19.47 -31.69
C TYR A 252 -7.88 -18.44 -30.62
N SER A 253 -8.79 -17.51 -30.35
CA SER A 253 -8.58 -16.50 -29.31
C SER A 253 -9.77 -16.33 -28.37
N GLN A 254 -9.49 -15.89 -27.15
CA GLN A 254 -10.49 -15.51 -26.16
C GLN A 254 -9.92 -14.47 -25.20
N THR A 255 -10.76 -13.56 -24.72
CA THR A 255 -10.37 -12.51 -23.77
C THR A 255 -10.61 -12.92 -22.32
N LEU A 256 -9.74 -12.46 -21.42
CA LEU A 256 -9.86 -12.64 -19.99
C LEU A 256 -9.31 -11.40 -19.27
N PHE A 257 -10.06 -10.87 -18.30
CA PHE A 257 -9.59 -9.74 -17.48
C PHE A 257 -8.72 -10.26 -16.33
N LEU A 258 -7.49 -9.75 -16.22
CA LEU A 258 -6.52 -10.16 -15.19
C LEU A 258 -6.08 -8.96 -14.35
N LEU A 259 -5.73 -9.22 -13.09
CA LEU A 259 -5.12 -8.25 -12.18
C LEU A 259 -3.59 -8.35 -12.27
N GLY A 260 -2.93 -7.22 -12.47
CA GLY A 260 -1.48 -7.15 -12.58
C GLY A 260 -0.77 -7.54 -11.29
N GLY A 261 0.44 -8.08 -11.43
CA GLY A 261 1.28 -8.57 -10.33
C GLY A 261 0.91 -9.96 -9.81
N ARG A 262 -0.09 -10.63 -10.40
CA ARG A 262 -0.56 -11.96 -9.98
C ARG A 262 -0.21 -13.04 -10.99
N SER A 263 -0.04 -14.26 -10.47
CA SER A 263 0.13 -15.46 -11.28
C SER A 263 -1.15 -16.27 -11.30
N TYR A 264 -1.51 -16.72 -12.50
CA TYR A 264 -2.73 -17.46 -12.80
C TYR A 264 -2.36 -18.86 -13.25
N SER A 265 -3.00 -19.88 -12.70
CA SER A 265 -2.78 -21.25 -13.20
C SER A 265 -3.09 -21.33 -14.69
N LEU A 266 -2.24 -22.04 -15.42
CA LEU A 266 -2.36 -22.24 -16.86
C LEU A 266 -2.18 -23.72 -17.19
N LYS A 267 -3.07 -24.24 -18.03
CA LYS A 267 -2.98 -25.57 -18.60
C LYS A 267 -3.27 -25.48 -20.09
N LEU A 268 -2.41 -26.06 -20.91
CA LEU A 268 -2.59 -26.16 -22.35
C LEU A 268 -2.44 -27.62 -22.74
N GLU A 269 -3.48 -28.18 -23.34
CA GLU A 269 -3.45 -29.52 -23.93
C GLU A 269 -3.39 -29.40 -25.44
N PHE A 270 -2.53 -30.18 -26.07
CA PHE A 270 -2.35 -30.28 -27.51
C PHE A 270 -2.39 -31.74 -27.93
N SER A 271 -2.99 -32.03 -29.08
CA SER A 271 -3.10 -33.41 -29.57
C SER A 271 -3.05 -33.45 -31.09
N LYS A 272 -1.98 -34.07 -31.61
CA LYS A 272 -1.83 -34.45 -33.01
C LYS A 272 -2.45 -35.82 -33.23
N ALA A 273 -3.32 -35.93 -34.22
CA ALA A 273 -3.98 -37.18 -34.59
C ALA A 273 -3.44 -37.71 -35.91
N LYS A 274 -3.59 -39.02 -36.15
CA LYS A 274 -3.41 -39.60 -37.49
C LYS A 274 -4.41 -38.94 -38.44
N GLN A 275 -3.91 -38.18 -39.41
CA GLN A 275 -4.75 -37.53 -40.43
C GLN A 275 -4.85 -38.42 -41.67
N GLY A 276 -6.07 -38.60 -42.18
CA GLY A 276 -6.38 -39.35 -43.38
C GLY A 276 -7.54 -40.33 -43.20
N VAL A 277 -8.35 -40.51 -44.25
CA VAL A 277 -9.34 -41.61 -44.31
C VAL A 277 -8.57 -42.94 -44.22
N ASN A 278 -9.08 -43.88 -43.42
CA ASN A 278 -8.62 -45.26 -43.33
C ASN A 278 -8.89 -46.00 -44.66
N ASP A 279 -8.21 -45.60 -45.73
CA ASP A 279 -8.19 -46.34 -46.97
C ASP A 279 -7.28 -47.54 -46.80
N LYS A 280 -7.88 -48.73 -46.69
CA LYS A 280 -7.19 -50.03 -46.60
C LYS A 280 -6.23 -50.30 -47.78
N LYS A 281 -6.22 -49.44 -48.81
CA LYS A 281 -5.41 -49.56 -50.04
C LYS A 281 -4.23 -48.58 -50.13
N ALA A 282 -4.08 -47.64 -49.19
CA ALA A 282 -2.98 -46.68 -49.24
C ALA A 282 -1.73 -47.23 -48.51
N LYS A 283 -0.56 -47.14 -49.17
CA LYS A 283 0.74 -47.20 -48.48
C LYS A 283 0.78 -46.12 -47.39
N GLU A 284 1.57 -46.36 -46.34
CA GLU A 284 1.73 -45.49 -45.18
C GLU A 284 1.76 -44.01 -45.59
N LYS A 285 0.78 -43.22 -45.12
CA LYS A 285 0.68 -41.79 -45.45
C LYS A 285 1.75 -41.03 -44.68
N PRO A 286 2.39 -40.00 -45.28
CA PRO A 286 3.32 -39.16 -44.55
C PRO A 286 2.63 -38.50 -43.36
N PRO A 287 3.33 -38.28 -42.23
CA PRO A 287 2.77 -37.58 -41.09
C PRO A 287 2.27 -36.19 -41.49
N ALA A 288 1.12 -35.79 -40.95
CA ALA A 288 0.65 -34.42 -41.10
C ALA A 288 1.63 -33.44 -40.43
N LYS A 289 1.67 -32.21 -40.93
CA LYS A 289 2.40 -31.15 -40.24
C LYS A 289 1.75 -30.82 -38.91
N ALA A 290 2.54 -30.34 -37.95
CA ALA A 290 2.03 -29.90 -36.67
C ALA A 290 2.82 -28.69 -36.15
N MET A 291 2.10 -27.67 -35.71
CA MET A 291 2.65 -26.55 -34.96
C MET A 291 1.73 -26.15 -33.81
N ILE A 292 2.30 -25.50 -32.80
CA ILE A 292 1.53 -24.81 -31.76
C ILE A 292 2.29 -23.60 -31.24
N SER A 293 1.59 -22.49 -31.06
CA SER A 293 2.10 -21.33 -30.33
C SER A 293 1.05 -20.82 -29.35
N LEU A 294 1.50 -20.41 -28.17
CA LEU A 294 0.70 -19.74 -27.16
C LEU A 294 1.15 -18.28 -27.09
N GLU A 295 0.23 -17.41 -27.48
CA GLU A 295 0.42 -15.98 -27.55
C GLU A 295 -0.60 -15.27 -26.68
N TRP A 296 -0.31 -14.02 -26.39
CA TRP A 296 -1.25 -13.12 -25.78
C TRP A 296 -1.15 -11.73 -26.39
N LYS A 297 -2.24 -10.98 -26.28
CA LYS A 297 -2.27 -9.55 -26.58
C LYS A 297 -2.74 -8.83 -25.33
N ARG A 298 -1.88 -7.94 -24.85
CA ARG A 298 -2.15 -7.08 -23.68
C ARG A 298 -2.84 -5.80 -24.14
N ALA A 299 -3.55 -5.14 -23.23
CA ALA A 299 -4.10 -3.81 -23.48
C ALA A 299 -3.02 -2.88 -24.08
N HIS A 300 -3.33 -2.23 -25.20
CA HIS A 300 -2.43 -1.31 -25.92
C HIS A 300 -1.11 -1.92 -26.43
N ARG A 301 -1.01 -3.24 -26.56
CA ARG A 301 0.16 -3.91 -27.15
C ARG A 301 -0.22 -4.79 -28.34
N VAL A 302 0.79 -5.19 -29.09
CA VAL A 302 0.68 -6.19 -30.15
C VAL A 302 0.68 -7.59 -29.55
N ALA A 303 0.13 -8.56 -30.29
CA ALA A 303 0.22 -9.96 -29.91
C ALA A 303 1.70 -10.41 -29.89
N GLU A 304 2.09 -11.16 -28.86
CA GLU A 304 3.42 -11.75 -28.70
C GLU A 304 3.31 -13.15 -28.11
N VAL A 305 4.27 -14.03 -28.41
CA VAL A 305 4.44 -15.30 -27.69
C VAL A 305 4.64 -14.98 -26.21
N ILE A 306 3.91 -15.69 -25.33
CA ILE A 306 4.02 -15.45 -23.89
C ILE A 306 5.48 -15.71 -23.47
N PRO A 307 6.22 -14.69 -23.00
CA PRO A 307 7.64 -14.85 -22.79
C PRO A 307 7.93 -15.71 -21.56
N ALA A 308 9.09 -16.38 -21.55
CA ALA A 308 9.49 -17.26 -20.44
C ALA A 308 9.45 -16.57 -19.06
N ARG A 309 9.79 -15.28 -19.00
CA ARG A 309 9.75 -14.49 -17.77
C ARG A 309 8.33 -14.32 -17.19
N GLN A 310 7.28 -14.56 -17.98
CA GLN A 310 5.89 -14.57 -17.54
C GLN A 310 5.35 -15.98 -17.28
N LEU A 311 6.14 -17.03 -17.48
CA LEU A 311 5.73 -18.42 -17.28
C LEU A 311 6.51 -19.04 -16.12
N SER A 312 5.81 -19.79 -15.28
CA SER A 312 6.43 -20.56 -14.20
C SER A 312 5.83 -21.97 -14.14
N PRO A 313 6.63 -23.02 -13.85
CA PRO A 313 6.13 -24.39 -13.76
C PRO A 313 5.27 -24.60 -12.50
N GLY A 314 5.33 -23.69 -11.53
CA GLY A 314 4.50 -23.73 -10.33
C GLY A 314 3.02 -23.46 -10.62
N ARG A 315 2.14 -24.19 -9.92
CA ARG A 315 0.69 -23.96 -9.96
C ARG A 315 0.28 -22.98 -8.87
N PHE A 316 -0.73 -22.18 -9.18
CA PHE A 316 -1.31 -21.17 -8.28
C PHE A 316 -2.79 -21.49 -8.03
N PRO A 317 -3.34 -21.21 -6.84
CA PRO A 317 -4.78 -21.27 -6.68
C PRO A 317 -5.42 -20.29 -7.66
N GLU A 318 -6.63 -20.62 -8.13
CA GLU A 318 -7.41 -19.68 -8.93
C GLU A 318 -7.56 -18.36 -8.15
N THR A 319 -7.46 -17.24 -8.85
CA THR A 319 -7.67 -15.91 -8.31
C THR A 319 -9.10 -15.48 -8.62
N PHE A 320 -9.84 -15.08 -7.60
CA PHE A 320 -11.16 -14.49 -7.82
C PHE A 320 -11.01 -13.07 -8.38
N VAL A 321 -11.52 -12.84 -9.58
CA VAL A 321 -11.50 -11.54 -10.24
C VAL A 321 -12.93 -11.04 -10.38
N VAL A 322 -13.26 -9.93 -9.70
CA VAL A 322 -14.60 -9.33 -9.80
C VAL A 322 -14.81 -8.78 -11.21
N THR A 323 -15.68 -9.44 -11.97
CA THR A 323 -16.08 -9.06 -13.33
C THR A 323 -17.31 -8.16 -13.36
N ALA A 324 -17.98 -7.95 -12.22
CA ALA A 324 -19.12 -7.06 -12.12
C ALA A 324 -18.76 -5.66 -12.67
N PRO A 325 -19.59 -5.07 -13.55
CA PRO A 325 -19.36 -3.72 -14.03
C PRO A 325 -19.54 -2.74 -12.87
N PHE A 326 -18.55 -1.88 -12.67
CA PHE A 326 -18.67 -0.75 -11.76
C PHE A 326 -19.17 0.46 -12.55
N PRO A 327 -19.98 1.34 -11.94
CA PRO A 327 -20.24 2.63 -12.55
C PRO A 327 -18.91 3.35 -12.83
N PRO A 328 -18.84 4.20 -13.87
CA PRO A 328 -17.66 5.01 -14.13
C PRO A 328 -17.21 5.70 -12.83
N ASP A 329 -15.93 5.58 -12.48
CA ASP A 329 -15.33 6.35 -11.38
C ASP A 329 -15.42 7.83 -11.82
N ASP A 330 -16.41 8.54 -11.31
CA ASP A 330 -16.84 9.88 -11.70
C ASP A 330 -15.85 10.93 -11.16
N ARG A 331 -14.60 10.83 -11.60
CA ARG A 331 -13.53 11.77 -11.27
C ARG A 331 -13.43 12.98 -12.19
N SER A 332 -14.37 13.21 -13.11
CA SER A 332 -14.24 14.30 -14.10
C SER A 332 -15.04 15.57 -13.79
N ILE A 333 -15.93 15.61 -12.80
CA ILE A 333 -16.78 16.79 -12.57
C ILE A 333 -16.91 17.10 -11.08
N GLY A 334 -15.84 17.52 -10.40
CA GLY A 334 -15.88 18.42 -9.23
C GLY A 334 -16.80 18.12 -8.03
N TYR A 335 -17.49 16.98 -7.96
CA TYR A 335 -18.34 16.62 -6.84
C TYR A 335 -17.45 16.08 -5.72
N GLU A 336 -17.54 16.71 -4.55
CA GLU A 336 -16.99 16.12 -3.33
C GLU A 336 -17.60 14.73 -3.15
N ARG A 337 -16.77 13.75 -2.77
CA ARG A 337 -17.22 12.40 -2.41
C ARG A 337 -18.16 12.51 -1.20
N GLY A 338 -19.45 12.73 -1.45
CA GLY A 338 -20.48 12.74 -0.43
C GLY A 338 -20.57 11.37 0.20
N THR A 339 -20.39 11.29 1.51
CA THR A 339 -20.64 10.13 2.39
C THR A 339 -22.08 9.62 2.33
N THR A 340 -22.92 10.18 1.49
CA THR A 340 -24.32 9.83 1.30
C THR A 340 -24.46 8.52 0.52
N ILE A 341 -24.88 7.48 1.22
CA ILE A 341 -25.60 6.34 0.63
C ILE A 341 -26.91 6.90 0.05
N SER A 342 -27.29 6.51 -1.17
CA SER A 342 -28.57 6.96 -1.72
C SER A 342 -29.69 6.38 -0.85
N LYS A 343 -30.75 7.17 -0.64
CA LYS A 343 -31.87 6.77 0.22
C LYS A 343 -32.52 5.47 -0.27
N GLU A 344 -32.47 5.25 -1.58
CA GLU A 344 -32.98 4.06 -2.26
C GLU A 344 -32.14 2.81 -1.96
N TRP A 345 -30.81 2.95 -1.80
CA TRP A 345 -29.94 1.82 -1.45
C TRP A 345 -30.09 1.41 0.02
N ASP A 346 -30.19 2.38 0.93
CA ASP A 346 -30.43 2.14 2.36
C ASP A 346 -31.77 1.40 2.56
N GLN A 347 -32.85 1.91 1.94
CA GLN A 347 -34.17 1.28 1.97
C GLN A 347 -34.24 -0.12 1.34
N ALA A 348 -33.31 -0.48 0.46
CA ALA A 348 -33.27 -1.79 -0.16
C ALA A 348 -32.47 -2.82 0.68
N THR A 349 -31.69 -2.37 1.65
CA THR A 349 -30.75 -3.21 2.42
C THR A 349 -31.00 -3.22 3.93
N THR A 350 -31.83 -2.31 4.45
CA THR A 350 -32.42 -2.34 5.81
C THR A 350 -33.91 -2.60 5.73
#